data_AF-A0A7Y0E261-F1
#
_entry.id   AF-A0A7Y0E261-F1
#
_cell.length_a   1.000
_cell.length_b   1.000
_cell.length_c   1.000
_cell.angle_alpha   90.00
_cell.angle_beta   90.00
_cell.angle_gamma   90.00
#
_symmetry.space_group_name_H-M   'P 1'
#
loop_
_entity.id
_entity.type
_entity.pdbx_description
1 polymer ?
#
loop_
_entity_poly.entity_id
_entity_poly.type
_entity_poly.pdbx_seq_one_letter_code
_entity_poly.pdbx_strand_id
1 'polypeptide(L)' 'MGGLLSSPSPAAPVAVPEPVDTEAEERKRRLEDMDRRRRGRSGTIATGYRGILNESRGSAGKSLLGE' A
#
# COMPACT_ATOMS: atom_id res chain seq x y z
N MET A 1 38.89 -32.11 54.25
CA MET A 1 38.97 -32.10 52.78
C MET A 1 37.54 -32.14 52.27
N GLY A 2 36.83 -31.02 52.18
CA GLY A 2 36.95 -30.04 51.10
C GLY A 2 35.85 -30.33 50.07
N GLY A 3 34.65 -29.80 50.31
CA GLY A 3 33.41 -30.17 49.59
C GLY A 3 33.34 -29.65 48.15
N LEU A 4 32.85 -30.51 47.26
CA LEU A 4 32.68 -30.32 45.81
C LEU A 4 31.43 -29.52 45.41
N LEU A 5 31.09 -28.46 46.15
CA LEU A 5 29.91 -27.63 45.82
C LEU A 5 30.32 -26.42 44.99
N SER A 6 30.31 -26.59 43.66
CA SER A 6 30.36 -25.48 42.72
C SER A 6 28.93 -25.09 42.34
N SER A 7 28.57 -23.83 42.58
CA SER A 7 27.27 -23.28 42.18
C SER A 7 27.21 -23.12 40.66
N PRO A 8 26.11 -23.54 40.00
CA PRO A 8 25.98 -23.38 38.55
C PRO A 8 25.98 -21.89 38.16
N SER A 9 26.67 -21.57 37.07
CA SER A 9 26.72 -20.21 36.53
C SER A 9 25.32 -19.73 36.15
N PRO A 10 24.97 -18.46 36.42
CA PRO A 10 23.68 -17.91 36.02
C PRO A 10 23.53 -17.93 34.49
N ALA A 11 22.32 -18.19 34.03
CA ALA A 11 21.96 -18.18 32.61
C ALA A 11 22.13 -16.77 32.03
N ALA A 12 22.58 -16.69 30.78
CA ALA A 12 22.73 -15.42 30.08
C ALA A 12 21.36 -14.73 29.90
N PRO A 13 21.29 -13.39 29.99
CA PRO A 13 20.05 -12.66 29.75
C PRO A 13 19.57 -12.85 28.31
N VAL A 14 18.26 -13.05 28.16
CA VAL A 14 17.61 -13.21 26.85
C VAL A 14 17.56 -11.85 26.16
N ALA A 15 17.97 -11.80 24.89
CA ALA A 15 17.86 -10.59 24.08
C ALA A 15 16.39 -10.20 23.87
N VAL A 16 16.07 -8.93 24.12
CA VAL A 16 14.73 -8.39 23.85
C VAL A 16 14.64 -8.05 22.35
N PRO A 17 13.58 -8.47 21.63
CA PRO A 17 13.43 -8.11 20.22
C PRO A 17 13.23 -6.60 20.07
N GLU A 18 13.83 -6.04 19.02
CA GLU A 18 13.68 -4.63 18.68
C GLU A 18 12.22 -4.30 18.29
N PRO A 19 11.72 -3.11 18.65
CA PRO A 19 10.39 -2.68 18.25
C PRO A 19 10.31 -2.52 16.74
N VAL A 20 9.37 -3.22 16.11
CA VAL A 20 9.06 -3.06 14.69
C VAL A 20 8.29 -1.76 14.50
N ASP A 21 8.77 -0.87 13.63
CA ASP A 21 8.08 0.37 13.26
C ASP A 21 6.85 0.06 12.38
N THR A 22 5.71 -0.13 13.04
CA THR A 22 4.42 -0.44 12.40
C THR A 22 3.86 0.73 11.60
N GLU A 23 4.25 1.98 11.90
CA GLU A 23 3.71 3.16 11.22
C GLU A 23 4.18 3.26 9.77
N ALA A 24 5.43 2.89 9.51
CA ALA A 24 5.99 2.85 8.17
C ALA A 24 5.27 1.80 7.28
N GLU A 25 4.97 0.63 7.84
CA GLU A 25 4.26 -0.43 7.12
C GLU A 25 2.80 -0.06 6.83
N GLU A 26 2.10 0.53 7.81
CA GLU A 26 0.73 0.99 7.64
C GLU A 26 0.62 2.08 6.58
N ARG A 27 1.57 3.03 6.57
CA ARG A 27 1.63 4.08 5.55
C ARG A 27 1.84 3.51 4.16
N LYS A 28 2.72 2.51 4.02
CA LYS A 28 2.96 1.82 2.74
C LYS A 28 1.70 1.10 2.25
N ARG A 29 1.03 0.33 3.12
CA ARG A 29 -0.22 -0.36 2.78
C ARG A 29 -1.31 0.60 2.32
N ARG A 30 -1.44 1.76 2.98
CA ARG A 30 -2.42 2.79 2.61
C ARG A 30 -2.18 3.32 1.19
N LEU A 31 -0.93 3.60 0.84
CA LEU A 31 -0.57 4.10 -0.49
C LEU A 31 -0.84 3.06 -1.58
N GLU A 32 -0.46 1.81 -1.35
CA GLU A 32 -0.69 0.71 -2.30
C GLU A 32 -2.18 0.46 -2.58
N ASP A 33 -3.03 0.56 -1.54
CA ASP A 33 -4.48 0.46 -1.69
C ASP A 33 -5.07 1.62 -2.48
N MET A 34 -4.57 2.84 -2.27
CA MET A 34 -4.98 4.00 -3.06
C MET A 34 -4.63 3.84 -4.53
N ASP A 35 -3.42 3.37 -4.85
CA ASP A 35 -2.99 3.15 -6.24
C ASP A 35 -3.77 2.02 -6.92
N ARG A 36 -4.09 0.95 -6.19
CA ARG A 36 -4.96 -0.13 -6.71
C ARG A 36 -6.35 0.42 -7.07
N ARG A 37 -6.96 1.21 -6.18
CA ARG A 37 -8.27 1.86 -6.43
C ARG A 37 -8.20 2.82 -7.62
N ARG A 38 -7.11 3.58 -7.74
CA ARG A 38 -6.92 4.53 -8.85
C ARG A 38 -6.87 3.83 -10.20
N ARG A 39 -6.15 2.71 -10.31
CA ARG A 39 -6.06 1.89 -11.52
C ARG A 39 -7.41 1.26 -11.92
N GLY A 40 -8.17 0.76 -10.96
CA GLY A 40 -9.52 0.25 -11.23
C GLY A 40 -10.46 1.36 -11.73
N ARG A 41 -10.43 2.51 -11.04
CA ARG A 41 -11.27 3.66 -11.36
C ARG A 41 -10.93 4.26 -12.73
N SER A 42 -9.67 4.31 -13.15
CA SER A 42 -9.32 4.80 -14.50
C SER A 42 -9.93 3.95 -15.61
N GLY A 43 -9.94 2.63 -15.45
CA GLY A 43 -10.59 1.72 -16.41
C GLY A 43 -12.10 1.94 -16.46
N THR A 44 -12.77 1.99 -15.31
CA THR A 44 -14.22 2.25 -15.23
C THR A 44 -14.61 3.64 -15.72
N ILE A 45 -13.76 4.65 -15.51
CA ILE A 45 -13.99 5.98 -16.08
C ILE A 45 -13.87 5.90 -17.60
N ALA A 46 -12.80 5.32 -18.15
CA ALA A 46 -12.57 5.28 -19.59
C ALA A 46 -13.68 4.53 -20.36
N THR A 47 -14.11 3.36 -19.87
CA THR A 47 -15.12 2.54 -20.57
C THR A 47 -16.55 2.75 -20.07
N GLY A 48 -16.73 3.45 -18.96
CA GLY A 48 -18.04 3.69 -18.36
C GLY A 48 -18.81 4.77 -19.09
N TYR A 49 -20.13 4.76 -18.89
CA TYR A 49 -21.08 5.70 -19.50
C TYR A 49 -20.63 7.17 -19.40
N ARG A 50 -20.09 7.59 -18.24
CA ARG A 50 -19.59 8.96 -18.05
C ARG A 50 -18.30 9.29 -18.81
N GLY A 51 -17.40 8.33 -19.03
CA GLY A 51 -16.18 8.57 -19.81
C GLY A 51 -16.47 8.73 -21.28
N ILE A 52 -17.25 7.82 -21.83
CA ILE A 52 -17.68 7.86 -23.24
C ILE A 52 -18.40 9.18 -23.54
N LEU A 53 -19.29 9.63 -22.64
CA LEU A 53 -20.03 10.88 -22.80
C LEU A 53 -19.13 12.13 -22.67
N ASN A 54 -18.06 12.07 -21.87
CA ASN A 54 -17.10 13.17 -21.74
C ASN A 54 -16.13 13.22 -22.93
N GLU A 55 -15.71 12.08 -23.47
CA GLU A 55 -14.88 12.00 -24.67
C GLU A 55 -15.63 12.55 -25.89
N SER A 56 -16.94 12.28 -26.00
CA SER A 56 -17.80 12.89 -27.03
C SER A 56 -17.93 14.41 -26.92
N ARG A 57 -17.77 14.99 -25.71
CA ARG A 57 -17.81 16.45 -25.48
C ARG A 57 -16.47 17.13 -25.68
N GLY A 58 -15.36 16.41 -25.47
CA GLY A 58 -14.00 16.90 -25.64
C GLY A 58 -13.49 16.85 -27.07
N SER A 59 -14.02 15.95 -27.90
CA SER A 59 -13.84 16.04 -29.34
C SER A 59 -14.71 17.18 -29.86
N ALA A 60 -14.11 18.32 -30.21
CA ALA A 60 -14.74 19.31 -31.08
C ALA A 60 -14.99 18.64 -32.43
N GLY A 61 -16.07 17.85 -32.49
CA GLY A 61 -16.46 17.07 -33.64
C GLY A 61 -16.73 18.02 -34.79
N LYS A 62 -16.07 17.75 -35.91
CA LYS A 62 -16.33 18.40 -37.20
C LYS A 62 -17.85 18.50 -37.39
N SER A 63 -18.36 19.71 -37.60
CA SER A 63 -19.77 19.89 -37.91
C SER A 63 -20.07 19.13 -39.20
N LEU A 64 -21.07 18.25 -39.17
CA LEU A 64 -21.51 17.48 -40.34
C LEU A 64 -22.01 18.37 -41.49
N LEU A 65 -22.12 19.68 -41.26
CA LEU A 65 -22.69 20.66 -42.17
C LEU A 65 -21.87 21.95 -42.33
N GLY A 66 -20.62 22.00 -41.86
CA GLY A 66 -19.66 23.07 -42.16
C GLY A 66 -20.25 24.47 -42.39
N GLU A 67 -20.71 25.12 -41.32
CA GLU A 67 -20.88 26.58 -41.25
C GLU A 67 -20.19 27.12 -39.99
#